data_AF-A0A929UEG9-F1
#
_entry.id   AF-A0A929UEG9-F1
#
_cell.length_a   1.000
_cell.length_b   1.000
_cell.length_c   1.000
_cell.angle_alpha   90.00
_cell.angle_beta   90.00
_cell.angle_gamma   90.00
#
_symmetry.space_group_name_H-M   'P 1'
#
loop_
_entity.id
_entity.type
_entity.pdbx_description
1 polymer ?
#
loop_
_entity_poly.entity_id
_entity_poly.type
_entity_poly.pdbx_seq_one_letter_code
_entity_poly.pdbx_strand_id
1 'polypeptide(L)'
;MKAGERKHLWRGKLHQKRYSLIRNFNVLIVLLTVLLLINLFLGISSMISFRDHNEKQIEKILGAYRQKQDERLEFVRHYVEWSAVHEPLLRDLMKHTGAGKEVQDLLVLRSRVRDMKNAYGAGVMFFAYLEGEEKFYHLSEVKIPYEDYLELRKRAPQKAEKEGQKMAWQRIRLGQDRKSFLFYGVSYRGVYVCSLVDAEKLRGNLDDIITGRKGYYRLLDEEGREFLKVDGSGGSLFPLFYRNYTLQADPGGMPYQVQVHADVYSAAAEQEIRQSLILLLLFVVLFVAARYIYVTNRSVLRPLENFQIALKNVSAEDSILHMESPPLRELEPADQQLKNLVSQLQKMRISVYEEELERKKFEITFLQHQIRPHFYLNCLATIDSMAQLGEIEELRKMVLFTSQYIRYLFQVDSNLVRLSYELTH
;
A
#
# COMPACT_ATOMS: atom_id res chain seq x y z
N MET A 1 16.69 -51.45 32.09
CA MET A 1 16.22 -51.22 30.70
C MET A 1 15.19 -50.07 30.56
N LYS A 2 15.32 -48.92 31.26
CA LYS A 2 14.32 -47.80 31.15
C LYS A 2 14.91 -46.39 31.07
N ALA A 3 16.14 -46.24 30.55
CA ALA A 3 16.78 -44.93 30.34
C ALA A 3 17.02 -44.59 28.84
N GLY A 4 16.94 -45.57 27.93
CA GLY A 4 17.17 -45.37 26.49
C GLY A 4 15.97 -44.79 25.72
N GLU A 5 14.73 -45.16 26.08
CA GLU A 5 13.53 -44.78 25.31
C GLU A 5 13.06 -43.34 25.53
N ARG A 6 13.42 -42.69 26.64
CA ARG A 6 13.00 -41.29 26.89
C ARG A 6 13.84 -40.25 26.13
N LYS A 7 15.05 -40.59 25.66
CA LYS A 7 15.88 -39.66 24.86
C LYS A 7 15.41 -39.52 23.41
N HIS A 8 14.73 -40.52 22.85
CA HIS A 8 14.21 -40.46 21.47
C HIS A 8 12.94 -39.61 21.31
N LEU A 9 12.09 -39.53 22.33
CA LEU A 9 10.85 -38.73 22.31
C LEU A 9 11.08 -37.21 22.38
N TRP A 10 12.18 -36.74 22.98
CA TRP A 10 12.49 -35.30 23.09
C TRP A 10 13.21 -34.73 21.86
N ARG A 11 14.08 -35.52 21.20
CA ARG A 11 14.72 -35.11 19.94
C ARG A 11 13.72 -34.99 18.78
N GLY A 12 12.67 -35.81 18.77
CA GLY A 12 11.57 -35.72 17.81
C GLY A 12 10.79 -34.40 17.90
N LYS A 13 10.41 -33.95 19.10
CA LYS A 13 9.60 -32.73 19.30
C LYS A 13 10.32 -31.43 18.90
N LEU A 14 11.63 -31.34 19.09
CA LEU A 14 12.43 -30.17 18.67
C LEU A 14 12.60 -30.09 17.15
N HIS A 15 12.85 -31.23 16.48
CA HIS A 15 12.86 -31.28 15.01
C HIS A 15 11.47 -31.01 14.40
N GLN A 16 10.40 -31.49 15.04
CA GLN A 16 9.01 -31.25 14.59
C GLN A 16 8.62 -29.78 14.72
N LYS A 17 9.01 -29.09 15.82
CA LYS A 17 8.81 -27.64 15.97
C LYS A 17 9.63 -26.82 14.96
N ARG A 18 10.86 -27.23 14.63
CA ARG A 18 11.74 -26.53 13.68
C ARG A 18 11.22 -26.54 12.24
N TYR A 19 10.65 -27.67 11.76
CA TYR A 19 9.93 -27.69 10.49
C TYR A 19 8.66 -26.85 10.53
N SER A 20 7.98 -26.79 11.68
CA SER A 20 6.77 -25.97 11.83
C SER A 20 7.06 -24.47 11.65
N LEU A 21 8.13 -23.92 12.21
CA LEU A 21 8.38 -22.47 12.16
C LEU A 21 8.75 -21.96 10.76
N ILE A 22 9.62 -22.68 10.04
CA ILE A 22 9.99 -22.32 8.66
C ILE A 22 8.79 -22.50 7.72
N ARG A 23 8.06 -23.61 7.89
CA ARG A 23 6.82 -23.86 7.14
C ARG A 23 5.79 -22.77 7.42
N ASN A 24 5.61 -22.37 8.68
CA ASN A 24 4.68 -21.30 9.07
C ASN A 24 5.12 -19.94 8.50
N PHE A 25 6.42 -19.67 8.43
CA PHE A 25 6.94 -18.44 7.81
C PHE A 25 6.71 -18.41 6.29
N ASN A 26 6.98 -19.52 5.59
CA ASN A 26 6.72 -19.61 4.16
C ASN A 26 5.22 -19.52 3.87
N VAL A 27 4.37 -20.16 4.68
CA VAL A 27 2.91 -20.03 4.59
C VAL A 27 2.47 -18.58 4.84
N LEU A 28 3.06 -17.89 5.82
CA LEU A 28 2.77 -16.49 6.10
C LEU A 28 3.17 -15.57 4.92
N ILE A 29 4.34 -15.78 4.31
CA ILE A 29 4.74 -15.02 3.11
C ILE A 29 3.75 -15.27 1.97
N VAL A 30 3.41 -16.53 1.71
CA VAL A 30 2.47 -16.86 0.63
C VAL A 30 1.12 -16.19 0.87
N LEU A 31 0.57 -16.30 2.09
CA LEU A 31 -0.67 -15.62 2.49
C LEU A 31 -0.58 -14.10 2.31
N LEU A 32 0.53 -13.50 2.74
CA LEU A 32 0.79 -12.07 2.56
C LEU A 32 0.81 -11.71 1.06
N THR A 33 1.60 -12.41 0.24
CA THR A 33 1.67 -12.11 -1.20
C THR A 33 0.32 -12.25 -1.90
N VAL A 34 -0.49 -13.25 -1.53
CA VAL A 34 -1.84 -13.42 -2.05
C VAL A 34 -2.74 -12.25 -1.63
N LEU A 35 -2.67 -11.83 -0.36
CA LEU A 35 -3.43 -10.68 0.14
C LEU A 35 -3.04 -9.37 -0.57
N LEU A 36 -1.76 -9.17 -0.86
CA LEU A 36 -1.27 -8.02 -1.63
C LEU A 36 -1.84 -8.04 -3.05
N LEU A 37 -1.77 -9.18 -3.74
CA LEU A 37 -2.29 -9.32 -5.09
C LEU A 37 -3.81 -9.07 -5.13
N ILE A 38 -4.55 -9.56 -4.14
CA ILE A 38 -5.99 -9.31 -4.01
C ILE A 38 -6.26 -7.81 -3.81
N ASN A 39 -5.53 -7.14 -2.91
CA ASN A 39 -5.71 -5.69 -2.69
C ASN A 39 -5.37 -4.86 -3.93
N LEU A 40 -4.28 -5.20 -4.63
CA LEU A 40 -3.90 -4.55 -5.88
C LEU A 40 -4.98 -4.75 -6.96
N PHE A 41 -5.47 -5.98 -7.09
CA PHE A 41 -6.53 -6.32 -8.04
C PHE A 41 -7.83 -5.57 -7.73
N LEU A 42 -8.27 -5.55 -6.47
CA LEU A 42 -9.46 -4.82 -6.05
C LEU A 42 -9.30 -3.31 -6.27
N GLY A 43 -8.13 -2.74 -5.97
CA GLY A 43 -7.83 -1.33 -6.22
C GLY A 43 -7.90 -0.98 -7.70
N ILE A 44 -7.27 -1.76 -8.57
CA ILE A 44 -7.29 -1.55 -10.03
C ILE A 44 -8.69 -1.76 -10.60
N SER A 45 -9.40 -2.83 -10.18
CA SER A 45 -10.75 -3.12 -10.65
C SER A 45 -11.75 -2.04 -10.24
N SER A 46 -11.65 -1.57 -8.98
CA SER A 46 -12.44 -0.44 -8.48
C SER A 46 -12.15 0.83 -9.30
N MET A 47 -10.87 1.15 -9.53
CA MET A 47 -10.43 2.28 -10.35
C MET A 47 -11.03 2.25 -11.76
N ILE A 48 -10.99 1.10 -12.44
CA ILE A 48 -11.58 0.93 -13.77
C ILE A 48 -13.11 1.08 -13.73
N SER A 49 -13.75 0.50 -12.73
CA SER A 49 -15.21 0.52 -12.57
C SER A 49 -15.73 1.93 -12.26
N PHE A 50 -15.06 2.66 -11.38
CA PHE A 50 -15.38 4.06 -11.08
C PHE A 50 -15.22 4.95 -12.31
N ARG A 51 -14.15 4.73 -13.08
CA ARG A 51 -13.95 5.46 -14.33
C ARG A 51 -15.13 5.21 -15.28
N ASP A 52 -15.41 3.96 -15.61
CA ASP A 52 -16.48 3.60 -16.54
C ASP A 52 -17.85 4.12 -16.07
N HIS A 53 -18.13 4.03 -14.77
CA HIS A 53 -19.36 4.57 -14.20
C HIS A 53 -19.46 6.09 -14.35
N ASN A 54 -18.38 6.83 -14.03
CA ASN A 54 -18.37 8.29 -14.14
C ASN A 54 -18.40 8.76 -15.59
N GLU A 55 -17.73 8.09 -16.52
CA GLU A 55 -17.80 8.37 -17.96
C GLU A 55 -19.25 8.25 -18.45
N LYS A 56 -19.92 7.13 -18.15
CA LYS A 56 -21.33 6.91 -18.51
C LYS A 56 -22.26 7.93 -17.87
N GLN A 57 -22.01 8.33 -16.63
CA GLN A 57 -22.80 9.38 -15.98
C GLN A 57 -22.62 10.73 -16.68
N ILE A 58 -21.38 11.13 -17.02
CA ILE A 58 -21.10 12.38 -17.76
C ILE A 58 -21.80 12.34 -19.11
N GLU A 59 -21.65 11.26 -19.87
CA GLU A 59 -22.34 11.09 -21.16
C GLU A 59 -23.85 11.18 -21.03
N LYS A 60 -24.45 10.56 -20.00
CA LYS A 60 -25.89 10.64 -19.74
C LYS A 60 -26.34 12.07 -19.42
N ILE A 61 -25.58 12.81 -18.61
CA ILE A 61 -25.88 14.22 -18.30
C ILE A 61 -25.75 15.08 -19.55
N LEU A 62 -24.71 14.87 -20.35
CA LEU A 62 -24.49 15.57 -21.62
C LEU A 62 -25.59 15.28 -22.65
N GLY A 63 -26.02 14.02 -22.76
CA GLY A 63 -27.13 13.63 -23.63
C GLY A 63 -28.45 14.26 -23.18
N ALA A 64 -28.77 14.20 -21.88
CA ALA A 64 -29.96 14.83 -21.32
C ALA A 64 -29.93 16.36 -21.45
N TYR A 65 -28.75 16.97 -21.30
CA TYR A 65 -28.54 18.39 -21.53
C TYR A 65 -28.83 18.75 -23.00
N ARG A 66 -28.24 18.02 -23.96
CA ARG A 66 -28.47 18.26 -25.39
C ARG A 66 -29.95 18.18 -25.72
N GLN A 67 -30.62 17.08 -25.35
CA GLN A 67 -32.04 16.91 -25.61
C GLN A 67 -32.88 18.07 -25.04
N LYS A 68 -32.62 18.47 -23.79
CA LYS A 68 -33.35 19.57 -23.15
C LYS A 68 -33.12 20.92 -23.83
N GLN A 69 -31.90 21.20 -24.30
CA GLN A 69 -31.62 22.43 -25.02
C GLN A 69 -32.19 22.40 -26.44
N ASP A 70 -32.16 21.26 -27.12
CA ASP A 70 -32.77 21.07 -28.43
C ASP A 70 -34.27 21.36 -28.36
N GLU A 71 -34.99 20.72 -27.41
CA GLU A 71 -36.44 20.95 -27.19
C GLU A 71 -36.74 22.42 -26.87
N ARG A 72 -35.93 23.04 -26.00
CA ARG A 72 -36.10 24.45 -25.61
C ARG A 72 -35.89 25.40 -26.78
N LEU A 73 -34.82 25.23 -27.55
CA LEU A 73 -34.47 26.12 -28.66
C LEU A 73 -35.37 25.89 -29.86
N GLU A 74 -35.81 24.65 -30.09
CA GLU A 74 -36.83 24.34 -31.09
C GLU A 74 -38.16 25.02 -30.76
N PHE A 75 -38.60 24.99 -29.50
CA PHE A 75 -39.77 25.73 -29.07
C PHE A 75 -39.63 27.23 -29.33
N VAL A 76 -38.49 27.82 -28.96
CA VAL A 76 -38.23 29.26 -29.18
C VAL A 76 -38.25 29.59 -30.68
N ARG A 77 -37.61 28.76 -31.51
CA ARG A 77 -37.62 28.89 -32.96
C ARG A 77 -39.03 28.82 -33.51
N HIS A 78 -39.79 27.78 -33.15
CA HIS A 78 -41.17 27.59 -33.60
C HIS A 78 -42.06 28.75 -33.17
N TYR A 79 -41.91 29.24 -31.94
CA TYR A 79 -42.68 30.37 -31.44
C TYR A 79 -42.38 31.66 -32.22
N VAL A 80 -41.10 31.98 -32.47
CA VAL A 80 -40.70 33.16 -33.24
C VAL A 80 -41.20 33.07 -34.68
N GLU A 81 -41.00 31.92 -35.34
CA GLU A 81 -41.45 31.66 -36.71
C GLU A 81 -42.98 31.76 -36.82
N TRP A 82 -43.71 31.10 -35.92
CA TRP A 82 -45.17 31.12 -35.91
C TRP A 82 -45.71 32.52 -35.60
N SER A 83 -45.12 33.23 -34.65
CA SER A 83 -45.55 34.58 -34.28
C SER A 83 -45.36 35.58 -35.43
N ALA A 84 -44.21 35.52 -36.12
CA ALA A 84 -43.95 36.39 -37.26
C ALA A 84 -44.95 36.17 -38.43
N VAL A 85 -45.37 34.92 -38.67
CA VAL A 85 -46.19 34.57 -39.84
C VAL A 85 -47.69 34.54 -39.54
N HIS A 86 -48.10 34.08 -38.36
CA HIS A 86 -49.48 33.72 -38.05
C HIS A 86 -50.14 34.61 -36.99
N GLU A 87 -49.40 35.31 -36.14
CA GLU A 87 -50.01 36.09 -35.06
C GLU A 87 -50.81 37.29 -35.63
N PRO A 88 -52.14 37.33 -35.47
CA PRO A 88 -52.97 38.40 -36.01
C PRO A 88 -52.76 39.70 -35.23
N LEU A 89 -52.55 39.63 -33.92
CA LEU A 89 -52.37 40.81 -33.06
C LEU A 89 -51.16 41.65 -33.48
N LEU A 90 -50.05 41.02 -33.89
CA LEU A 90 -48.88 41.74 -34.41
C LEU A 90 -49.16 42.48 -35.73
N ARG A 91 -50.07 41.95 -36.55
CA ARG A 91 -50.51 42.61 -37.80
C ARG A 91 -51.54 43.69 -37.57
N ASP A 92 -52.42 43.50 -36.60
CA ASP A 92 -53.42 44.50 -36.21
C ASP A 92 -52.73 45.72 -35.58
N LEU A 93 -51.65 45.50 -34.82
CA LEU A 93 -50.77 46.56 -34.31
C LEU A 93 -50.16 47.44 -35.40
N MET A 94 -49.93 46.94 -36.63
CA MET A 94 -49.45 47.76 -37.75
C MET A 94 -50.55 48.65 -38.35
N LYS A 95 -51.82 48.39 -38.05
CA LYS A 95 -52.98 49.10 -38.65
C LYS A 95 -53.63 50.08 -37.69
N HIS A 96 -53.32 50.02 -36.39
CA HIS A 96 -54.00 50.78 -35.36
C HIS A 96 -53.40 52.17 -35.16
N THR A 97 -54.19 53.22 -35.42
CA THR A 97 -53.85 54.62 -35.12
C THR A 97 -54.24 55.06 -33.70
N GLY A 98 -54.88 54.20 -32.90
CA GLY A 98 -55.40 54.52 -31.57
C GLY A 98 -54.70 53.82 -30.41
N ALA A 99 -54.12 54.59 -29.48
CA ALA A 99 -53.29 54.10 -28.37
C ALA A 99 -53.98 53.10 -27.42
N GLY A 100 -55.30 53.17 -27.23
CA GLY A 100 -56.01 52.29 -26.30
C GLY A 100 -56.08 50.82 -26.75
N LYS A 101 -56.30 50.60 -28.04
CA LYS A 101 -56.41 49.25 -28.62
C LYS A 101 -55.03 48.59 -28.76
N GLU A 102 -54.03 49.38 -29.12
CA GLU A 102 -52.61 49.00 -29.15
C GLU A 102 -52.15 48.42 -27.80
N VAL A 103 -52.46 49.11 -26.69
CA VAL A 103 -52.11 48.64 -25.34
C VAL A 103 -52.83 47.34 -25.00
N GLN A 104 -54.11 47.21 -25.36
CA GLN A 104 -54.89 45.99 -25.09
C GLN A 104 -54.33 44.77 -25.84
N ASP A 105 -54.03 44.91 -27.13
CA ASP A 105 -53.47 43.83 -27.96
C ASP A 105 -52.09 43.40 -27.44
N LEU A 106 -51.26 44.37 -27.03
CA LEU A 106 -49.96 44.13 -26.43
C LEU A 106 -50.06 43.37 -25.09
N LEU A 107 -51.05 43.71 -24.25
CA LEU A 107 -51.29 43.02 -22.98
C LEU A 107 -51.70 41.56 -23.19
N VAL A 108 -52.53 41.28 -24.19
CA VAL A 108 -52.93 39.91 -24.57
C VAL A 108 -51.73 39.12 -25.10
N LEU A 109 -50.89 39.73 -25.94
CA LEU A 109 -49.66 39.08 -26.41
C LEU A 109 -48.74 38.72 -25.25
N ARG A 110 -48.51 39.67 -24.33
CA ARG A 110 -47.68 39.44 -23.14
C ARG A 110 -48.24 38.38 -22.21
N SER A 111 -49.57 38.31 -22.04
CA SER A 111 -50.17 37.26 -21.22
C SER A 111 -49.93 35.88 -21.83
N ARG A 112 -50.12 35.72 -23.15
CA ARG A 112 -49.85 34.45 -23.84
C ARG A 112 -48.38 34.03 -23.72
N VAL A 113 -47.45 34.96 -23.94
CA VAL A 113 -46.00 34.69 -23.78
C VAL A 113 -45.67 34.31 -22.34
N ARG A 114 -46.33 34.92 -21.36
CA ARG A 114 -46.16 34.60 -19.94
C ARG A 114 -46.70 33.22 -19.60
N ASP A 115 -47.85 32.84 -20.15
CA ASP A 115 -48.45 31.52 -19.93
C ASP A 115 -47.58 30.39 -20.52
N MET A 116 -46.81 30.71 -21.57
CA MET A 116 -45.85 29.80 -22.21
C MET A 116 -44.47 29.72 -21.50
N LYS A 117 -44.27 30.42 -20.38
CA LYS A 117 -42.98 30.51 -19.66
C LYS A 117 -42.38 29.16 -19.26
N ASN A 118 -43.23 28.18 -18.98
CA ASN A 118 -42.78 26.83 -18.61
C ASN A 118 -42.18 26.07 -19.81
N ALA A 119 -42.57 26.39 -21.04
CA ALA A 119 -42.13 25.69 -22.25
C ALA A 119 -40.76 26.18 -22.76
N TYR A 120 -40.52 27.50 -22.79
CA TYR A 120 -39.21 28.06 -23.19
C TYR A 120 -38.21 28.21 -22.04
N GLY A 121 -38.66 28.04 -20.80
CA GLY A 121 -37.84 28.12 -19.59
C GLY A 121 -37.42 29.55 -19.21
N ALA A 122 -36.88 29.70 -17.99
CA ALA A 122 -36.45 31.01 -17.51
C ALA A 122 -35.27 31.57 -18.34
N GLY A 123 -35.33 32.85 -18.72
CA GLY A 123 -34.22 33.56 -19.36
C GLY A 123 -34.31 33.75 -20.88
N VAL A 124 -35.43 33.38 -21.50
CA VAL A 124 -35.73 33.79 -22.88
C VAL A 124 -36.54 35.09 -22.86
N MET A 125 -36.13 36.04 -23.68
CA MET A 125 -36.81 37.30 -23.90
C MET A 125 -37.31 37.38 -25.34
N PHE A 126 -38.53 37.85 -25.54
CA PHE A 126 -39.14 37.99 -26.87
C PHE A 126 -39.41 39.45 -27.16
N PHE A 127 -39.13 39.86 -28.40
CA PHE A 127 -39.33 41.21 -28.88
C PHE A 127 -39.93 41.19 -30.30
N ALA A 128 -40.66 42.24 -30.64
CA ALA A 128 -41.21 42.46 -31.96
C ALA A 128 -40.89 43.87 -32.44
N TYR A 129 -40.42 43.98 -33.67
CA TYR A 129 -40.21 45.22 -34.40
C TYR A 129 -41.23 45.30 -35.54
N LEU A 130 -41.92 46.43 -35.65
CA LEU A 130 -42.87 46.69 -36.73
C LEU A 130 -42.29 47.77 -37.64
N GLU A 131 -41.97 47.41 -38.88
CA GLU A 131 -41.29 48.28 -39.84
C GLU A 131 -42.14 49.50 -40.21
N GLY A 132 -43.46 49.35 -40.35
CA GLY A 132 -44.36 50.43 -40.74
C GLY A 132 -44.49 51.58 -39.73
N GLU A 133 -44.22 51.35 -38.44
CA GLU A 133 -44.30 52.38 -37.39
C GLU A 133 -42.95 52.66 -36.69
N GLU A 134 -41.86 52.00 -37.10
CA GLU A 134 -40.55 52.02 -36.41
C GLU A 134 -40.61 51.73 -34.90
N LYS A 135 -41.64 50.99 -34.47
CA LYS A 135 -41.88 50.66 -33.06
C LYS A 135 -41.25 49.33 -32.68
N PHE A 136 -40.63 49.30 -31.49
CA PHE A 136 -40.00 48.14 -30.91
C PHE A 136 -40.68 47.75 -29.60
N TYR A 137 -41.31 46.59 -29.57
CA TYR A 137 -42.07 46.09 -28.43
C TYR A 137 -41.37 44.92 -27.76
N HIS A 138 -41.41 44.89 -26.43
CA HIS A 138 -41.10 43.69 -25.67
C HIS A 138 -42.38 42.88 -25.42
N LEU A 139 -42.31 41.59 -25.72
CA LEU A 139 -43.40 40.62 -25.57
C LEU A 139 -43.27 39.80 -24.28
N SER A 140 -42.11 39.82 -23.63
CA SER A 140 -41.87 39.18 -22.33
C SER A 140 -41.20 40.13 -21.33
N GLU A 141 -41.02 39.67 -20.09
CA GLU A 141 -40.27 40.40 -19.06
C GLU A 141 -38.83 40.70 -19.54
N VAL A 142 -38.49 41.98 -19.62
CA VAL A 142 -37.14 42.44 -19.98
C VAL A 142 -36.23 42.28 -18.76
N LYS A 143 -35.18 41.46 -18.88
CA LYS A 143 -34.22 41.19 -17.81
C LYS A 143 -32.82 41.75 -18.10
N ILE A 144 -32.73 42.65 -19.07
CA ILE A 144 -31.50 43.33 -19.46
C ILE A 144 -31.53 44.81 -19.03
N PRO A 145 -30.37 45.42 -18.76
CA PRO A 145 -30.25 46.86 -18.56
C PRO A 145 -30.84 47.66 -19.73
N TYR A 146 -31.27 48.89 -19.46
CA TYR A 146 -31.89 49.74 -20.47
C TYR A 146 -30.93 50.09 -21.64
N GLU A 147 -29.64 50.23 -21.37
CA GLU A 147 -28.62 50.48 -22.40
C GLU A 147 -28.55 49.35 -23.43
N ASP A 148 -28.56 48.10 -22.96
CA ASP A 148 -28.53 46.89 -23.79
C ASP A 148 -29.80 46.77 -24.64
N TYR A 149 -30.94 47.16 -24.06
CA TYR A 149 -32.21 47.23 -24.77
C TYR A 149 -32.17 48.25 -25.92
N LEU A 150 -31.55 49.42 -25.71
CA LEU A 150 -31.37 50.41 -26.76
C LEU A 150 -30.44 49.91 -27.88
N GLU A 151 -29.36 49.21 -27.54
CA GLU A 151 -28.45 48.61 -28.51
C GLU A 151 -29.16 47.55 -29.36
N LEU A 152 -29.98 46.71 -28.73
CA LEU A 152 -30.79 45.72 -29.42
C LEU A 152 -31.86 46.35 -30.31
N ARG A 153 -32.52 47.43 -29.85
CA ARG A 153 -33.47 48.22 -30.65
C ARG A 153 -32.81 48.83 -31.90
N LYS A 154 -31.53 49.23 -31.83
CA LYS A 154 -30.79 49.75 -33.00
C LYS A 154 -30.40 48.65 -34.00
N ARG A 155 -30.11 47.43 -33.51
CA ARG A 155 -29.65 46.30 -34.35
C ARG A 155 -30.79 45.51 -34.99
N ALA A 156 -31.95 45.43 -34.36
CA ALA A 156 -33.08 44.65 -34.88
C ALA A 156 -33.56 45.10 -36.28
N PRO A 157 -33.72 46.42 -36.56
CA PRO A 157 -34.15 46.91 -37.88
C PRO A 157 -33.13 46.59 -38.99
N GLN A 158 -31.83 46.77 -38.72
CA GLN A 158 -30.74 46.51 -39.69
C GLN A 158 -30.67 45.04 -40.13
N LYS A 159 -31.17 44.13 -39.30
CA LYS A 159 -31.24 42.69 -39.60
C LYS A 159 -32.57 42.26 -40.22
N ALA A 160 -33.60 43.10 -40.14
CA ALA A 160 -34.96 42.83 -40.64
C ALA A 160 -35.12 43.14 -42.14
N GLU A 161 -34.22 43.93 -42.74
CA GLU A 161 -34.25 44.38 -44.16
C GLU A 161 -34.20 43.25 -45.20
N LYS A 162 -33.89 42.00 -44.80
CA LYS A 162 -33.94 40.84 -45.70
C LYS A 162 -35.25 40.06 -45.51
N GLU A 163 -36.23 40.37 -46.34
CA GLU A 163 -37.59 39.81 -46.27
C GLU A 163 -37.58 38.28 -46.43
N GLY A 164 -38.23 37.55 -45.52
CA GLY A 164 -38.40 36.09 -45.58
C GLY A 164 -37.18 35.25 -45.17
N GLN A 165 -36.08 35.85 -44.71
CA GLN A 165 -34.90 35.10 -44.30
C GLN A 165 -35.02 34.61 -42.86
N LYS A 166 -35.04 33.29 -42.66
CA LYS A 166 -34.79 32.67 -41.35
C LYS A 166 -33.35 32.98 -40.95
N MET A 167 -33.15 33.67 -39.84
CA MET A 167 -31.78 33.91 -39.35
C MET A 167 -31.27 32.63 -38.66
N ALA A 168 -30.00 32.28 -38.89
CA ALA A 168 -29.34 31.32 -38.02
C ALA A 168 -29.22 31.92 -36.61
N TRP A 169 -29.09 31.06 -35.60
CA TRP A 169 -28.75 31.51 -34.25
C TRP A 169 -27.45 32.29 -34.28
N GLN A 170 -27.44 33.47 -33.66
CA GLN A 170 -26.29 34.35 -33.62
C GLN A 170 -25.95 34.71 -32.19
N ARG A 171 -24.67 34.70 -31.88
CA ARG A 171 -24.18 35.23 -30.63
C ARG A 171 -24.16 36.76 -30.67
N ILE A 172 -24.67 37.39 -29.62
CA ILE A 172 -24.46 38.82 -29.37
C ILE A 172 -23.89 39.03 -27.97
N ARG A 173 -23.00 40.01 -27.84
CA ARG A 173 -22.58 40.52 -26.53
C ARG A 173 -23.23 41.88 -26.35
N LEU A 174 -23.89 42.06 -25.21
CA LEU A 174 -24.55 43.32 -24.85
C LEU A 174 -23.98 43.82 -23.52
N GLY A 175 -23.91 45.15 -23.39
CA GLY A 175 -23.51 45.85 -22.17
C GLY A 175 -22.02 45.94 -21.88
N GLN A 176 -21.67 46.78 -20.89
CA GLN A 176 -20.30 47.02 -20.45
C GLN A 176 -19.64 45.74 -19.90
N ASP A 177 -20.41 44.87 -19.24
CA ASP A 177 -19.98 43.56 -18.74
C ASP A 177 -19.84 42.48 -19.84
N ARG A 178 -20.12 42.80 -21.11
CA ARG A 178 -20.05 41.86 -22.25
C ARG A 178 -20.79 40.54 -22.01
N LYS A 179 -21.95 40.59 -21.38
CA LYS A 179 -22.79 39.40 -21.18
C LYS A 179 -23.15 38.81 -22.53
N SER A 180 -22.95 37.51 -22.67
CA SER A 180 -23.21 36.80 -23.93
C SER A 180 -24.66 36.35 -23.97
N PHE A 181 -25.32 36.61 -25.08
CA PHE A 181 -26.67 36.20 -25.36
C PHE A 181 -26.74 35.46 -26.70
N LEU A 182 -27.70 34.55 -26.81
CA LEU A 182 -28.04 33.88 -28.04
C LEU A 182 -29.26 34.54 -28.67
N PHE A 183 -29.16 34.95 -29.92
CA PHE A 183 -30.16 35.73 -30.65
C PHE A 183 -30.70 34.94 -31.83
N TYR A 184 -32.02 34.96 -32.00
CA TYR A 184 -32.70 34.37 -33.16
C TYR A 184 -33.88 35.23 -33.56
N GLY A 185 -34.06 35.48 -34.85
CA GLY A 185 -35.16 36.32 -35.34
C GLY A 185 -35.59 35.96 -36.76
N VAL A 186 -36.81 36.36 -37.09
CA VAL A 186 -37.43 36.13 -38.40
C VAL A 186 -38.19 37.39 -38.82
N SER A 187 -38.00 37.79 -40.07
CA SER A 187 -38.72 38.90 -40.71
C SER A 187 -39.77 38.34 -41.68
N TYR A 188 -41.02 38.78 -41.54
CA TYR A 188 -42.10 38.43 -42.46
C TYR A 188 -43.09 39.58 -42.62
N ARG A 189 -43.25 40.09 -43.86
CA ARG A 189 -44.22 41.14 -44.23
C ARG A 189 -44.21 42.36 -43.29
N GLY A 190 -43.02 42.92 -43.03
CA GLY A 190 -42.84 44.10 -42.16
C GLY A 190 -42.95 43.83 -40.65
N VAL A 191 -43.18 42.59 -40.23
CA VAL A 191 -43.12 42.16 -38.82
C VAL A 191 -41.83 41.39 -38.59
N TYR A 192 -41.01 41.87 -37.66
CA TYR A 192 -39.81 41.18 -37.23
C TYR A 192 -39.93 40.72 -35.79
N VAL A 193 -39.96 39.41 -35.57
CA VAL A 193 -39.98 38.82 -34.22
C VAL A 193 -38.60 38.27 -33.91
N CYS A 194 -38.06 38.58 -32.73
CA CYS A 194 -36.80 38.04 -32.28
C CYS A 194 -36.83 37.60 -30.83
N SER A 195 -35.95 36.65 -30.52
CA SER A 195 -35.72 36.10 -29.20
C SER A 195 -34.28 36.33 -28.77
N LEU A 196 -34.11 36.52 -27.47
CA LEU A 196 -32.82 36.69 -26.81
C LEU A 196 -32.75 35.73 -25.62
N VAL A 197 -31.80 34.81 -25.64
CA VAL A 197 -31.57 33.83 -24.57
C VAL A 197 -30.31 34.19 -23.81
N ASP A 198 -30.44 34.34 -22.49
CA ASP A 198 -29.29 34.57 -21.60
C ASP A 198 -28.41 33.31 -21.52
N ALA A 199 -27.12 33.43 -21.85
CA ALA A 199 -26.17 32.31 -21.79
C ALA A 199 -26.02 31.74 -20.37
N GLU A 200 -26.17 32.56 -19.33
CA GLU A 200 -26.15 32.13 -17.93
C GLU A 200 -27.29 31.14 -17.62
N LYS A 201 -28.41 31.26 -18.34
CA LYS A 201 -29.57 30.37 -18.19
C LYS A 201 -29.48 29.14 -19.10
N LEU A 202 -28.41 29.00 -19.88
CA LEU A 202 -28.09 27.79 -20.64
C LEU A 202 -27.25 26.79 -19.84
N ARG A 203 -26.81 27.12 -18.62
CA ARG A 203 -26.01 26.23 -17.75
C ARG A 203 -26.72 24.90 -17.45
N GLY A 204 -28.01 24.94 -17.17
CA GLY A 204 -28.83 23.74 -16.96
C GLY A 204 -28.20 22.77 -15.96
N ASN A 205 -28.18 21.48 -16.31
CA ASN A 205 -27.60 20.43 -15.48
C ASN A 205 -26.07 20.26 -15.69
N LEU A 206 -25.42 21.15 -16.45
CA LEU A 206 -23.94 21.13 -16.58
C LEU A 206 -23.28 21.47 -15.25
N ASP A 207 -23.96 22.28 -14.42
CA ASP A 207 -23.50 22.60 -13.07
C ASP A 207 -23.40 21.33 -12.21
N ASP A 208 -24.26 20.31 -12.41
CA ASP A 208 -24.17 19.04 -11.67
C ASP A 208 -22.90 18.25 -12.02
N ILE A 209 -22.34 18.45 -13.23
CA ILE A 209 -21.07 17.83 -13.61
C ILE A 209 -19.91 18.43 -12.81
N ILE A 210 -19.96 19.73 -12.56
CA ILE A 210 -18.93 20.47 -11.82
C ILE A 210 -19.16 20.40 -10.31
N THR A 211 -20.41 20.30 -9.86
CA THR A 211 -20.79 20.30 -8.45
C THR A 211 -20.44 18.93 -7.84
N GLY A 212 -19.19 18.77 -7.43
CA GLY A 212 -18.64 17.53 -6.86
C GLY A 212 -17.46 16.94 -7.65
N ARG A 213 -17.21 17.41 -8.88
CA ARG A 213 -16.03 17.03 -9.67
C ARG A 213 -15.18 18.25 -9.98
N LYS A 214 -13.87 18.08 -9.90
CA LYS A 214 -12.90 19.11 -10.25
C LYS A 214 -12.91 19.28 -11.78
N GLY A 215 -12.91 20.50 -12.31
CA GLY A 215 -13.04 20.70 -13.76
C GLY A 215 -13.57 22.07 -14.18
N TYR A 216 -13.89 22.23 -15.45
CA TYR A 216 -14.61 23.37 -16.00
C TYR A 216 -15.45 22.93 -17.21
N TYR A 217 -16.50 23.68 -17.55
CA TYR A 217 -17.13 23.56 -18.86
C TYR A 217 -17.10 24.90 -19.58
N ARG A 218 -17.02 24.83 -20.90
CA ARG A 218 -17.09 25.97 -21.80
C ARG A 218 -18.14 25.73 -22.84
N LEU A 219 -18.88 26.77 -23.13
CA LEU A 219 -19.79 26.78 -24.26
C LEU A 219 -19.16 27.64 -25.36
N LEU A 220 -19.12 27.09 -26.57
CA LEU A 220 -18.42 27.63 -27.73
C LEU A 220 -19.39 27.80 -28.89
N ASP A 221 -19.24 28.91 -29.60
CA ASP A 221 -19.97 29.16 -30.86
C ASP A 221 -19.53 28.19 -31.98
N GLU A 222 -20.24 28.13 -33.11
CA GLU A 222 -19.84 27.33 -34.29
C GLU A 222 -18.42 27.70 -34.79
N GLU A 223 -18.04 28.97 -34.62
CA GLU A 223 -16.70 29.48 -34.95
C GLU A 223 -15.65 29.22 -33.84
N GLY A 224 -15.98 28.42 -32.82
CA GLY A 224 -15.06 28.07 -31.72
C GLY A 224 -14.81 29.20 -30.71
N ARG A 225 -15.64 30.24 -30.69
CA ARG A 225 -15.50 31.39 -29.77
C ARG A 225 -16.22 31.13 -28.45
N GLU A 226 -15.52 31.25 -27.33
CA GLU A 226 -16.07 31.02 -25.99
C GLU A 226 -17.15 32.03 -25.63
N PHE A 227 -18.33 31.55 -25.22
CA PHE A 227 -19.44 32.39 -24.74
C PHE A 227 -19.81 32.25 -23.29
N LEU A 228 -19.53 31.11 -22.69
CA LEU A 228 -19.61 30.94 -21.26
C LEU A 228 -18.50 30.00 -20.83
N LYS A 229 -17.82 30.35 -19.75
CA LYS A 229 -16.86 29.48 -19.08
C LYS A 229 -17.23 29.46 -17.61
N VAL A 230 -17.46 28.27 -17.09
CA VAL A 230 -17.70 28.06 -15.66
C VAL A 230 -16.60 27.15 -15.16
N ASP A 231 -15.77 27.71 -14.29
CA ASP A 231 -14.72 26.97 -13.61
C ASP A 231 -15.30 26.32 -12.34
N GLY A 232 -14.93 25.08 -12.11
CA GLY A 232 -15.23 24.34 -10.91
C GLY A 232 -14.27 24.63 -9.77
N SER A 233 -14.63 24.11 -8.59
CA SER A 233 -13.81 24.23 -7.38
C SER A 233 -12.60 23.29 -7.41
N GLY A 234 -11.39 23.86 -7.42
CA GLY A 234 -10.15 23.13 -7.13
C GLY A 234 -9.60 22.26 -8.27
N GLY A 235 -8.27 22.11 -8.29
CA GLY A 235 -7.55 21.24 -9.22
C GLY A 235 -7.26 19.87 -8.60
N SER A 236 -7.38 18.80 -9.40
CA SER A 236 -6.88 17.47 -9.06
C SER A 236 -5.35 17.49 -9.12
N LEU A 237 -4.69 16.77 -8.21
CA LEU A 237 -3.21 16.71 -8.18
C LEU A 237 -2.63 16.02 -9.42
N PHE A 238 -3.45 15.26 -10.16
CA PHE A 238 -3.00 14.46 -11.30
C PHE A 238 -3.71 14.88 -12.60
N PRO A 239 -3.00 15.47 -13.56
CA PRO A 239 -3.57 15.85 -14.86
C PRO A 239 -4.19 14.68 -15.65
N LEU A 240 -3.72 13.45 -15.41
CA LEU A 240 -4.20 12.24 -16.09
C LEU A 240 -5.67 11.89 -15.75
N PHE A 241 -6.22 12.41 -14.66
CA PHE A 241 -7.58 12.11 -14.22
C PHE A 241 -8.64 12.91 -14.97
N TYR A 242 -8.22 13.93 -15.69
CA TYR A 242 -9.11 14.76 -16.48
C TYR A 242 -9.36 14.16 -17.85
N ARG A 243 -10.63 14.21 -18.27
CA ARG A 243 -11.05 13.93 -19.64
C ARG A 243 -11.80 15.11 -20.23
N ASN A 244 -11.66 15.25 -21.53
CA ASN A 244 -12.36 16.24 -22.33
C ASN A 244 -13.53 15.54 -23.02
N TYR A 245 -14.73 16.08 -22.82
CA TYR A 245 -15.94 15.68 -23.52
C TYR A 245 -16.39 16.85 -24.37
N THR A 246 -16.72 16.59 -25.62
CA THR A 246 -17.15 17.63 -26.56
C THR A 246 -18.47 17.21 -27.19
N LEU A 247 -19.54 17.97 -26.92
CA LEU A 247 -20.77 17.89 -27.69
C LEU A 247 -20.69 18.88 -28.84
N GLN A 248 -20.80 18.38 -30.07
CA GLN A 248 -20.82 19.21 -31.27
C GLN A 248 -22.13 19.98 -31.38
N ALA A 249 -22.05 21.15 -32.01
CA ALA A 249 -23.22 21.92 -32.40
C ALA A 249 -24.07 21.14 -33.43
N ASP A 250 -25.37 21.29 -33.32
CA ASP A 250 -26.36 20.79 -34.27
C ASP A 250 -27.16 21.99 -34.83
N PRO A 251 -26.96 22.34 -36.11
CA PRO A 251 -27.70 23.44 -36.73
C PRO A 251 -29.23 23.29 -36.67
N GLY A 252 -29.72 22.05 -36.53
CA GLY A 252 -31.15 21.75 -36.40
C GLY A 252 -31.71 21.97 -34.99
N GLY A 253 -30.85 21.96 -33.96
CA GLY A 253 -31.18 22.05 -32.54
C GLY A 253 -30.27 23.05 -31.81
N MET A 254 -29.31 22.55 -31.05
CA MET A 254 -28.34 23.33 -30.28
C MET A 254 -27.26 23.96 -31.19
N PRO A 255 -27.25 25.29 -31.38
CA PRO A 255 -26.34 25.98 -32.30
C PRO A 255 -24.95 26.26 -31.69
N TYR A 256 -24.56 25.52 -30.65
CA TYR A 256 -23.29 25.73 -29.97
C TYR A 256 -22.65 24.42 -29.54
N GLN A 257 -21.33 24.43 -29.40
CA GLN A 257 -20.55 23.32 -28.90
C GLN A 257 -20.39 23.43 -27.37
N VAL A 258 -20.50 22.30 -26.68
CA VAL A 258 -20.25 22.21 -25.23
C VAL A 258 -18.97 21.41 -25.02
N GLN A 259 -17.97 22.02 -24.39
CA GLN A 259 -16.76 21.35 -23.96
C GLN A 259 -16.74 21.21 -22.45
N VAL A 260 -16.63 19.99 -21.95
CA VAL A 260 -16.53 19.69 -20.52
C VAL A 260 -15.17 19.07 -20.25
N HIS A 261 -14.42 19.69 -19.35
CA HIS A 261 -13.19 19.17 -18.80
C HIS A 261 -13.47 18.75 -17.35
N ALA A 262 -13.57 17.45 -17.09
CA ALA A 262 -13.96 16.95 -15.77
C ALA A 262 -13.04 15.83 -15.28
N ASP A 263 -12.81 15.81 -13.96
CA ASP A 263 -12.17 14.72 -13.25
C ASP A 263 -13.10 13.50 -13.22
N VAL A 264 -12.66 12.42 -13.85
CA VAL A 264 -13.43 11.17 -13.99
C VAL A 264 -13.27 10.25 -12.77
N TYR A 265 -12.30 10.50 -11.90
CA TYR A 265 -12.06 9.70 -10.72
C TYR A 265 -12.80 10.24 -9.50
N SER A 266 -13.15 11.53 -9.46
CA SER A 266 -13.91 12.17 -8.38
C SER A 266 -13.25 12.07 -6.99
N ALA A 267 -13.74 12.84 -6.02
CA ALA A 267 -13.23 12.80 -4.65
C ALA A 267 -13.39 11.42 -3.97
N ALA A 268 -14.39 10.62 -4.39
CA ALA A 268 -14.63 9.29 -3.85
C ALA A 268 -13.52 8.30 -4.25
N ALA A 269 -13.05 8.30 -5.51
CA ALA A 269 -11.95 7.43 -5.88
C ALA A 269 -10.63 7.88 -5.26
N GLU A 270 -10.40 9.19 -5.04
CA GLU A 270 -9.25 9.65 -4.25
C GLU A 270 -9.26 9.05 -2.83
N GLN A 271 -10.44 8.89 -2.22
CA GLN A 271 -10.57 8.26 -0.91
C GLN A 271 -10.28 6.75 -0.96
N GLU A 272 -10.80 6.03 -1.95
CA GLU A 272 -10.53 4.60 -2.17
C GLU A 272 -9.04 4.34 -2.46
N ILE A 273 -8.41 5.18 -3.29
CA ILE A 273 -6.97 5.13 -3.56
C ILE A 273 -6.18 5.34 -2.25
N ARG A 274 -6.57 6.31 -1.43
CA ARG A 274 -5.92 6.56 -0.13
C ARG A 274 -6.04 5.36 0.80
N GLN A 275 -7.20 4.73 0.87
CA GLN A 275 -7.43 3.54 1.69
C GLN A 275 -6.60 2.34 1.20
N SER A 276 -6.56 2.09 -0.12
CA SER A 276 -5.71 1.03 -0.69
C SER A 276 -4.21 1.29 -0.45
N LEU A 277 -3.76 2.54 -0.48
CA LEU A 277 -2.38 2.91 -0.17
C LEU A 277 -2.03 2.69 1.31
N ILE A 278 -2.96 2.98 2.23
CA ILE A 278 -2.80 2.68 3.66
C ILE A 278 -2.71 1.16 3.89
N LEU A 279 -3.57 0.37 3.23
CA LEU A 279 -3.52 -1.09 3.30
C LEU A 279 -2.20 -1.65 2.72
N LEU A 280 -1.71 -1.07 1.64
CA LEU A 280 -0.40 -1.40 1.07
C LEU A 280 0.74 -1.08 2.05
N LEU A 281 0.70 0.07 2.73
CA LEU A 281 1.70 0.42 3.74
C LEU A 281 1.67 -0.58 4.91
N LEU A 282 0.48 -0.92 5.41
CA LEU A 282 0.32 -1.92 6.47
C LEU A 282 0.89 -3.27 6.04
N PHE A 283 0.65 -3.66 4.78
CA PHE A 283 1.23 -4.87 4.19
C PHE A 283 2.75 -4.86 4.22
N VAL A 284 3.38 -3.76 3.78
CA VAL A 284 4.84 -3.62 3.78
C VAL A 284 5.40 -3.73 5.20
N VAL A 285 4.75 -3.11 6.19
CA VAL A 285 5.17 -3.21 7.60
C VAL A 285 5.10 -4.65 8.09
N LEU A 286 4.00 -5.36 7.81
CA LEU A 286 3.85 -6.78 8.19
C LEU A 286 4.89 -7.67 7.50
N PHE A 287 5.19 -7.40 6.23
CA PHE A 287 6.20 -8.14 5.48
C PHE A 287 7.60 -7.93 6.07
N VAL A 288 7.97 -6.69 6.40
CA VAL A 288 9.25 -6.36 7.05
C VAL A 288 9.32 -7.00 8.44
N ALA A 289 8.26 -6.95 9.23
CA ALA A 289 8.21 -7.59 10.55
C ALA A 289 8.37 -9.11 10.46
N ALA A 290 7.66 -9.76 9.52
CA ALA A 290 7.80 -11.18 9.27
C ALA A 290 9.26 -11.51 8.87
N ARG A 291 9.83 -10.75 7.93
CA ARG A 291 11.21 -10.93 7.47
C ARG A 291 12.20 -10.79 8.62
N TYR A 292 12.01 -9.79 9.48
CA TYR A 292 12.83 -9.57 10.68
C TYR A 292 12.78 -10.77 11.63
N ILE A 293 11.57 -11.26 11.97
CA ILE A 293 11.39 -12.45 12.82
C ILE A 293 12.12 -13.66 12.23
N TYR A 294 12.04 -13.87 10.91
CA TYR A 294 12.74 -14.97 10.26
C TYR A 294 14.27 -14.85 10.32
N VAL A 295 14.82 -13.65 10.09
CA VAL A 295 16.27 -13.40 10.21
C VAL A 295 16.73 -13.67 11.64
N THR A 296 16.04 -13.12 12.64
CA THR A 296 16.39 -13.29 14.05
C THR A 296 16.35 -14.76 14.46
N ASN A 297 15.33 -15.50 14.04
CA ASN A 297 15.24 -16.92 14.33
C ASN A 297 16.40 -17.72 13.71
N ARG A 298 16.75 -17.43 12.44
CA ARG A 298 17.82 -18.15 11.74
C ARG A 298 19.23 -17.76 12.21
N SER A 299 19.43 -16.49 12.57
CA SER A 299 20.76 -15.93 12.84
C SER A 299 21.11 -15.89 14.32
N VAL A 300 20.11 -15.85 15.21
CA VAL A 300 20.34 -15.76 16.67
C VAL A 300 19.83 -17.00 17.38
N LEU A 301 18.55 -17.34 17.23
CA LEU A 301 17.95 -18.47 17.98
C LEU A 301 18.57 -19.80 17.59
N ARG A 302 18.82 -20.05 16.29
CA ARG A 302 19.46 -21.29 15.84
C ARG A 302 20.89 -21.49 16.36
N PRO A 303 21.82 -20.53 16.22
CA PRO A 303 23.16 -20.69 16.78
C PRO A 303 23.14 -20.85 18.30
N LEU A 304 22.26 -20.12 18.99
CA LEU A 304 22.10 -20.23 20.44
C LEU A 304 21.61 -21.62 20.87
N GLU A 305 20.61 -22.19 20.19
CA GLU A 305 20.16 -23.57 20.46
C GLU A 305 21.28 -24.59 20.20
N ASN A 306 22.05 -24.42 19.13
CA ASN A 306 23.18 -25.30 18.84
C ASN A 306 24.26 -25.20 19.92
N PHE A 307 24.56 -23.98 20.39
CA PHE A 307 25.48 -23.75 21.50
C PHE A 307 24.98 -24.38 22.81
N GLN A 308 23.68 -24.31 23.11
CA GLN A 308 23.10 -25.02 24.25
C GLN A 308 23.20 -26.54 24.13
N ILE A 309 23.02 -27.09 22.92
CA ILE A 309 23.17 -28.54 22.68
C ILE A 309 24.64 -28.95 22.84
N ALA A 310 25.59 -28.15 22.35
CA ALA A 310 27.02 -28.34 22.55
C ALA A 310 27.37 -28.41 24.06
N LEU A 311 26.89 -27.45 24.85
CA LEU A 311 27.04 -27.43 26.31
C LEU A 311 26.42 -28.65 27.02
N LYS A 312 25.28 -29.16 26.55
CA LYS A 312 24.62 -30.32 27.18
C LYS A 312 25.30 -31.65 26.86
N ASN A 313 26.05 -31.74 25.77
CA ASN A 313 26.74 -32.95 25.33
C ASN A 313 28.23 -33.00 25.74
N VAL A 314 28.65 -32.15 26.71
CA VAL A 314 30.02 -32.05 27.27
C VAL A 314 30.63 -33.38 27.73
N SER A 315 29.83 -34.43 27.87
CA SER A 315 30.29 -35.81 28.06
C SER A 315 31.19 -36.37 26.94
N ALA A 316 31.32 -35.71 25.78
CA ALA A 316 32.28 -36.06 24.74
C ALA A 316 33.35 -34.96 24.63
N GLU A 317 34.36 -35.00 25.50
CA GLU A 317 35.42 -33.99 25.66
C GLU A 317 36.14 -33.63 24.34
N ASP A 318 36.30 -34.59 23.44
CA ASP A 318 36.97 -34.37 22.14
C ASP A 318 36.11 -33.56 21.16
N SER A 319 34.77 -33.58 21.32
CA SER A 319 33.87 -32.91 20.38
C SER A 319 33.84 -31.39 20.55
N ILE A 320 34.25 -30.85 21.69
CA ILE A 320 34.17 -29.41 21.98
C ILE A 320 35.41 -28.66 21.47
N LEU A 321 36.58 -29.30 21.53
CA LEU A 321 37.84 -28.71 21.07
C LEU A 321 37.88 -28.56 19.53
N HIS A 322 37.11 -29.36 18.80
CA HIS A 322 37.02 -29.34 17.34
C HIS A 322 35.75 -28.68 16.77
N MET A 323 34.94 -28.01 17.60
CA MET A 323 33.76 -27.30 17.10
C MET A 323 34.17 -26.05 16.30
N GLU A 324 33.65 -25.96 15.07
CA GLU A 324 33.69 -24.75 14.24
C GLU A 324 33.04 -23.58 14.98
N SER A 325 33.63 -22.38 14.82
CA SER A 325 33.16 -21.17 15.49
C SER A 325 31.67 -20.93 15.21
N PRO A 326 30.86 -20.58 16.23
CA PRO A 326 29.45 -20.31 16.02
C PRO A 326 29.29 -19.15 15.02
N PRO A 327 28.29 -19.19 14.12
CA PRO A 327 28.05 -18.14 13.11
C PRO A 327 27.56 -16.81 13.70
N LEU A 328 27.51 -16.69 15.04
CA LEU A 328 27.10 -15.51 15.78
C LEU A 328 28.31 -14.98 16.57
N ARG A 329 28.76 -13.77 16.21
CA ARG A 329 29.98 -13.14 16.78
C ARG A 329 29.90 -12.97 18.29
N GLU A 330 28.70 -12.71 18.81
CA GLU A 330 28.44 -12.51 20.23
C GLU A 330 28.65 -13.80 21.06
N LEU A 331 28.62 -14.97 20.42
CA LEU A 331 28.90 -16.26 21.08
C LEU A 331 30.37 -16.66 21.00
N GLU A 332 31.20 -15.97 20.22
CA GLU A 332 32.63 -16.27 20.06
C GLU A 332 33.41 -16.18 21.38
N PRO A 333 33.22 -15.15 22.24
CA PRO A 333 33.91 -15.10 23.53
C PRO A 333 33.49 -16.24 24.47
N ALA A 334 32.20 -16.62 24.44
CA ALA A 334 31.66 -17.70 25.26
C ALA A 334 32.19 -19.07 24.80
N ASP A 335 32.30 -19.28 23.49
CA ASP A 335 32.92 -20.48 22.90
C ASP A 335 34.40 -20.61 23.29
N GLN A 336 35.16 -19.52 23.22
CA GLN A 336 36.56 -19.49 23.64
C GLN A 336 36.73 -19.80 25.13
N GLN A 337 35.89 -19.21 25.99
CA GLN A 337 35.90 -19.50 27.42
C GLN A 337 35.56 -20.98 27.70
N LEU A 338 34.58 -21.54 27.01
CA LEU A 338 34.23 -22.96 27.13
C LEU A 338 35.40 -23.86 26.74
N LYS A 339 36.07 -23.58 25.60
CA LYS A 339 37.25 -24.32 25.15
C LYS A 339 38.39 -24.25 26.18
N ASN A 340 38.62 -23.08 26.76
CA ASN A 340 39.62 -22.90 27.82
C ASN A 340 39.29 -23.73 29.08
N LEU A 341 38.03 -23.71 29.52
CA LEU A 341 37.58 -24.50 30.68
C LEU A 341 37.72 -26.01 30.43
N VAL A 342 37.35 -26.49 29.24
CA VAL A 342 37.52 -27.90 28.87
C VAL A 342 39.01 -28.28 28.84
N SER A 343 39.88 -27.43 28.29
CA SER A 343 41.33 -27.66 28.31
C SER A 343 41.90 -27.69 29.74
N GLN A 344 41.45 -26.79 30.61
CA GLN A 344 41.85 -26.79 32.02
C GLN A 344 41.38 -28.05 32.75
N LEU A 345 40.14 -28.50 32.52
CA LEU A 345 39.63 -29.75 33.09
C LEU A 345 40.45 -30.96 32.64
N GLN A 346 40.85 -31.03 31.36
CA GLN A 346 41.74 -32.08 30.87
C GLN A 346 43.10 -32.06 31.56
N LYS A 347 43.71 -30.87 31.72
CA LYS A 347 44.99 -30.71 32.42
C LYS A 347 44.88 -31.12 33.89
N MET A 348 43.83 -30.68 34.59
CA MET A 348 43.57 -31.05 35.99
C MET A 348 43.34 -32.56 36.14
N ARG A 349 42.66 -33.20 35.20
CA ARG A 349 42.47 -34.67 35.23
C ARG A 349 43.81 -35.39 35.09
N ILE A 350 44.64 -34.96 34.15
CA ILE A 350 45.98 -35.55 33.94
C ILE A 350 46.82 -35.38 35.21
N SER A 351 46.84 -34.18 35.81
CA SER A 351 47.61 -33.95 37.03
C SER A 351 47.16 -34.80 38.21
N VAL A 352 45.84 -34.95 38.42
CA VAL A 352 45.30 -35.84 39.47
C VAL A 352 45.69 -37.29 39.19
N TYR A 353 45.63 -37.72 37.93
CA TYR A 353 46.02 -39.09 37.56
C TYR A 353 47.52 -39.34 37.80
N GLU A 354 48.37 -38.38 37.45
CA GLU A 354 49.81 -38.43 37.71
C GLU A 354 50.12 -38.47 39.21
N GLU A 355 49.44 -37.64 40.01
CA GLU A 355 49.58 -37.59 41.47
C GLU A 355 49.14 -38.91 42.13
N GLU A 356 48.00 -39.50 41.70
CA GLU A 356 47.58 -40.82 42.18
C GLU A 356 48.62 -41.91 41.84
N LEU A 357 49.23 -41.82 40.66
CA LEU A 357 50.22 -42.78 40.20
C LEU A 357 51.53 -42.65 41.00
N GLU A 358 51.94 -41.42 41.31
CA GLU A 358 53.08 -41.13 42.17
C GLU A 358 52.83 -41.58 43.61
N ARG A 359 51.64 -41.29 44.17
CA ARG A 359 51.24 -41.75 45.50
C ARG A 359 51.28 -43.27 45.63
N LYS A 360 50.79 -44.00 44.62
CA LYS A 360 50.88 -45.48 44.60
C LYS A 360 52.33 -45.96 44.58
N LYS A 361 53.21 -45.29 43.84
CA LYS A 361 54.65 -45.62 43.85
C LYS A 361 55.25 -45.41 45.24
N PHE A 362 54.98 -44.26 45.88
CA PHE A 362 55.45 -44.00 47.24
C PHE A 362 54.92 -45.02 48.26
N GLU A 363 53.64 -45.39 48.17
CA GLU A 363 53.04 -46.41 49.03
C GLU A 363 53.74 -47.77 48.89
N ILE A 364 54.04 -48.20 47.65
CA ILE A 364 54.81 -49.42 47.39
C ILE A 364 56.22 -49.33 47.99
N THR A 365 56.95 -48.24 47.76
CA THR A 365 58.29 -48.05 48.30
C THR A 365 58.30 -48.02 49.83
N PHE A 366 57.32 -47.35 50.45
CA PHE A 366 57.16 -47.32 51.90
C PHE A 366 56.91 -48.72 52.48
N LEU A 367 55.98 -49.49 51.90
CA LEU A 367 55.72 -50.87 52.31
C LEU A 367 56.97 -51.75 52.18
N GLN A 368 57.73 -51.60 51.09
CA GLN A 368 59.01 -52.30 50.92
C GLN A 368 60.03 -51.93 52.01
N HIS A 369 60.13 -50.65 52.38
CA HIS A 369 61.01 -50.20 53.46
C HIS A 369 60.60 -50.72 54.83
N GLN A 370 59.31 -50.92 55.10
CA GLN A 370 58.81 -51.42 56.38
C GLN A 370 59.06 -52.93 56.57
N ILE A 371 58.96 -53.73 55.51
CA ILE A 371 59.20 -55.18 55.56
C ILE A 371 60.68 -55.50 55.86
N ARG A 372 61.61 -54.69 55.32
CA ARG A 372 63.07 -54.96 55.34
C ARG A 372 63.66 -55.13 56.77
N PRO A 373 63.42 -54.25 57.76
CA PRO A 373 64.02 -54.39 59.09
C PRO A 373 63.42 -55.55 59.88
N HIS A 374 62.11 -55.77 59.78
CA HIS A 374 61.42 -56.81 60.55
C HIS A 374 61.85 -58.21 60.10
N PHE A 375 62.02 -58.44 58.79
CA PHE A 375 62.52 -59.72 58.28
C PHE A 375 63.95 -60.01 58.78
N TYR A 376 64.85 -59.02 58.73
CA TYR A 376 66.22 -59.17 59.23
C TYR A 376 66.25 -59.50 60.73
N LEU A 377 65.46 -58.78 61.54
CA LEU A 377 65.38 -59.03 62.98
C LEU A 377 64.81 -60.43 63.28
N ASN A 378 63.82 -60.89 62.52
CA ASN A 378 63.27 -62.24 62.66
C ASN A 378 64.29 -63.31 62.26
N CYS A 379 65.07 -63.12 61.19
CA CYS A 379 66.14 -64.04 60.83
C CYS A 379 67.19 -64.14 61.94
N LEU A 380 67.59 -63.01 62.54
CA LEU A 380 68.52 -63.01 63.67
C LEU A 380 67.95 -63.70 64.91
N ALA A 381 66.69 -63.45 65.25
CA ALA A 381 66.02 -64.10 66.38
C ALA A 381 65.92 -65.62 66.19
N THR A 382 65.63 -66.08 64.96
CA THR A 382 65.64 -67.51 64.62
C THR A 382 67.04 -68.12 64.72
N ILE A 383 68.08 -67.43 64.25
CA ILE A 383 69.48 -67.87 64.40
C ILE A 383 69.84 -67.99 65.89
N ASP A 384 69.45 -67.02 66.72
CA ASP A 384 69.68 -67.05 68.16
C ASP A 384 68.95 -68.23 68.82
N SER A 385 67.70 -68.49 68.41
CA SER A 385 66.91 -69.62 68.91
C SER A 385 67.52 -70.98 68.53
N MET A 386 67.98 -71.14 67.28
CA MET A 386 68.68 -72.35 66.81
C MET A 386 70.02 -72.55 67.54
N ALA A 387 70.69 -71.46 67.90
CA ALA A 387 71.93 -71.50 68.68
C ALA A 387 71.67 -72.02 70.11
N GLN A 388 70.57 -71.58 70.73
CA GLN A 388 70.16 -72.03 72.06
C GLN A 388 69.72 -73.50 72.08
N LEU A 389 69.11 -74.00 71.00
CA LEU A 389 68.66 -75.39 70.87
C LEU A 389 69.77 -76.39 70.50
N GLY A 390 70.96 -75.92 70.12
CA GLY A 390 72.11 -76.77 69.76
C GLY A 390 72.06 -77.35 68.35
N GLU A 391 71.19 -76.84 67.48
CA GLU A 391 70.98 -77.28 66.08
C GLU A 391 72.06 -76.68 65.14
N ILE A 392 73.33 -77.08 65.32
CA ILE A 392 74.48 -76.44 64.67
C ILE A 392 74.43 -76.54 63.13
N GLU A 393 73.92 -77.64 62.57
CA GLU A 393 73.90 -77.82 61.11
C GLU A 393 72.84 -76.95 60.41
N GLU A 394 71.63 -76.86 60.99
CA GLU A 394 70.56 -75.99 60.50
C GLU A 394 70.86 -74.52 60.73
N LEU A 395 71.48 -74.17 61.86
CA LEU A 395 71.98 -72.83 62.11
C LEU A 395 72.96 -72.39 61.01
N ARG A 396 73.92 -73.26 60.64
CA ARG A 396 74.90 -72.91 59.60
C ARG A 396 74.25 -72.67 58.24
N LYS A 397 73.22 -73.44 57.89
CA LYS A 397 72.42 -73.23 56.67
C LYS A 397 71.62 -71.92 56.75
N MET A 398 70.97 -71.65 57.87
CA MET A 398 70.17 -70.44 58.10
C MET A 398 71.02 -69.17 58.06
N VAL A 399 72.22 -69.18 58.65
CA VAL A 399 73.19 -68.08 58.58
C VAL A 399 73.64 -67.84 57.13
N LEU A 400 73.90 -68.91 56.36
CA LEU A 400 74.31 -68.79 54.97
C LEU A 400 73.19 -68.21 54.09
N PHE A 401 71.95 -68.72 54.23
CA PHE A 401 70.78 -68.21 53.52
C PHE A 401 70.49 -66.76 53.88
N THR A 402 70.53 -66.43 55.18
CA THR A 402 70.34 -65.06 55.67
C THR A 402 71.42 -64.13 55.11
N SER A 403 72.70 -64.55 55.09
CA SER A 403 73.78 -63.77 54.50
C SER A 403 73.62 -63.58 52.98
N GLN A 404 73.18 -64.60 52.25
CA GLN A 404 72.93 -64.50 50.80
C GLN A 404 71.75 -63.58 50.52
N TYR A 405 70.66 -63.73 51.26
CA TYR A 405 69.48 -62.87 51.16
C TYR A 405 69.81 -61.41 51.48
N ILE A 406 70.60 -61.13 52.52
CA ILE A 406 71.06 -59.78 52.86
C ILE A 406 71.93 -59.19 51.74
N ARG A 407 72.83 -59.99 51.14
CA ARG A 407 73.62 -59.54 49.99
C ARG A 407 72.75 -59.21 48.79
N TYR A 408 71.74 -60.04 48.50
CA TYR A 408 70.75 -59.75 47.46
C TYR A 408 70.03 -58.43 47.77
N LEU A 409 69.56 -58.25 48.99
CA LEU A 409 68.81 -57.07 49.42
C LEU A 409 69.62 -55.75 49.32
N PHE A 410 70.95 -55.81 49.55
CA PHE A 410 71.86 -54.66 49.36
C PHE A 410 72.38 -54.49 47.92
N GLN A 411 72.24 -55.49 47.05
CA GLN A 411 72.58 -55.37 45.62
C GLN A 411 71.43 -54.76 44.79
N VAL A 412 70.21 -54.76 45.32
CA VAL A 412 69.00 -54.21 44.66
C VAL A 412 68.88 -52.70 44.92
N ASP A 413 69.86 -51.94 44.43
CA ASP A 413 69.75 -50.47 44.23
C ASP A 413 69.42 -50.11 42.76
N SER A 414 69.20 -51.12 41.91
CA SER A 414 68.81 -50.92 40.51
C SER A 414 67.34 -51.33 40.28
N ASN A 415 66.58 -50.45 39.61
CA ASN A 415 65.14 -50.59 39.32
C ASN A 415 64.76 -51.83 38.46
N LEU A 416 65.69 -52.72 38.11
CA LEU A 416 65.47 -53.91 37.27
C LEU A 416 66.36 -55.07 37.72
N VAL A 417 65.76 -56.15 38.23
CA VAL A 417 66.44 -57.41 38.56
C VAL A 417 66.08 -58.48 37.53
N ARG A 418 67.04 -59.32 37.12
CA ARG A 418 66.78 -60.44 36.20
C ARG A 418 66.01 -61.54 36.93
N LEU A 419 64.92 -62.03 36.35
CA LEU A 419 64.04 -63.07 36.92
C LEU A 419 64.79 -64.33 37.40
N SER A 420 65.92 -64.68 36.77
CA SER A 420 66.77 -65.80 37.18
C SER A 420 67.36 -65.66 38.59
N TYR A 421 67.57 -64.42 39.07
CA TYR A 421 68.03 -64.14 40.43
C TYR A 421 66.89 -64.26 41.47
N GLU A 422 65.64 -63.96 41.09
CA GLU A 422 64.48 -64.17 41.96
C GLU A 422 64.11 -65.66 42.09
N LEU A 423 64.33 -66.47 41.05
CA LEU A 423 64.00 -67.91 41.07
C LEU A 423 65.02 -68.78 41.80
N THR A 424 66.19 -68.24 42.15
CA THR A 424 67.27 -68.96 42.86
C THR A 424 67.33 -68.64 44.36
N HIS A 425 66.48 -67.72 44.83
CA HIS A 425 66.22 -67.41 46.24
C HIS A 425 64.78 -67.80 46.58
#